data_AF-A0A520LFL2-F1
#
_entry.id   AF-A0A520LFL2-F1
#
_cell.length_a   1.000
_cell.length_b   1.000
_cell.length_c   1.000
_cell.angle_alpha   90.00
_cell.angle_beta   90.00
_cell.angle_gamma   90.00
#
_symmetry.space_group_name_H-M   'P 1'
#
loop_
_entity.id
_entity.type
_entity.pdbx_description
1 polymer ?
#
loop_
_entity_poly.entity_id
_entity_poly.type
_entity_poly.pdbx_seq_one_letter_code
_entity_poly.pdbx_strand_id
1 'polypeptide(L)' 'MSVRNPILLQLVISVTLATLLQAAEKPNIVIIFTDDQGYGDLACYGNKKTKTPRLDQLAREGTRFTS' A
#
# COMPACT_ATOMS: atom_id res chain seq x y z
N MET A 1 -15.23 38.30 -24.73
CA MET A 1 -15.98 37.18 -25.34
C MET A 1 -16.74 36.48 -24.23
N SER A 2 -18.02 36.80 -24.09
CA SER A 2 -18.86 36.29 -22.99
C SER A 2 -19.16 34.81 -23.24
N VAL A 3 -18.87 33.95 -22.25
CA VAL A 3 -19.19 32.52 -22.29
C VAL A 3 -20.72 32.41 -22.28
N ARG A 4 -21.31 32.44 -23.49
CA ARG A 4 -22.76 32.52 -23.69
C ARG A 4 -23.52 31.25 -23.29
N ASN A 5 -22.82 30.17 -22.89
CA ASN A 5 -23.46 28.90 -22.62
C ASN A 5 -22.90 28.22 -21.36
N PRO A 6 -23.55 28.36 -20.17
CA PRO A 6 -23.04 27.84 -18.90
C PRO A 6 -22.99 26.31 -18.87
N ILE A 7 -23.80 25.64 -19.70
CA ILE A 7 -23.84 24.18 -19.84
C ILE A 7 -22.50 23.64 -20.36
N LEU A 8 -21.87 24.34 -21.31
CA LEU A 8 -20.59 23.91 -21.87
C LEU A 8 -19.48 23.97 -20.82
N LEU A 9 -19.49 25.02 -19.99
CA LEU A 9 -18.53 25.18 -18.90
C LEU A 9 -18.73 24.09 -17.83
N GLN A 10 -19.97 23.80 -17.45
CA GLN A 10 -20.29 22.73 -16.50
C GLN A 10 -19.88 21.34 -17.03
N LEU A 11 -20.11 21.06 -18.31
CA LEU A 11 -19.70 19.80 -18.92
C LEU A 11 -18.18 19.61 -18.89
N VAL A 12 -17.43 20.66 -19.24
CA VAL A 12 -15.95 20.63 -19.20
C VAL A 12 -15.45 20.39 -17.79
N ILE A 13 -16.02 21.08 -16.79
CA ILE A 13 -15.66 20.90 -15.38
C ILE A 13 -15.92 19.46 -14.93
N SER A 14 -17.09 18.89 -15.23
CA SER A 14 -17.43 17.52 -14.84
C SER A 14 -16.51 16.48 -15.47
N VAL A 15 -16.13 16.64 -16.74
CA VAL A 15 -15.20 15.73 -17.42
C VAL A 15 -13.81 15.82 -16.81
N THR A 16 -13.30 17.04 -16.55
CA THR A 16 -11.98 17.22 -15.93
C THR A 16 -11.91 16.65 -14.51
N LEU A 17 -12.98 16.78 -13.72
CA LEU A 17 -13.04 16.23 -12.37
C LEU A 17 -13.04 14.69 -12.39
N ALA A 18 -13.77 14.08 -13.33
CA ALA A 18 -13.80 12.63 -13.49
C ALA A 18 -12.43 12.04 -13.87
N THR A 19 -11.64 12.74 -14.70
CA THR A 19 -10.27 12.30 -15.04
C THR A 19 -9.28 12.40 -13.89
N LEU A 20 -9.51 13.29 -12.92
CA LEU A 20 -8.65 13.43 -11.73
C LEU A 20 -8.95 12.35 -10.67
N LEU A 21 -10.13 11.73 -10.73
CA LEU A 21 -10.57 10.69 -9.80
C LEU A 21 -10.16 9.28 -10.28
N GLN A 22 -8.89 9.13 -10.69
CA GLN A 22 -8.37 7.82 -11.06
C GLN A 22 -8.31 6.93 -9.81
N ALA A 23 -9.02 5.80 -9.86
CA ALA A 23 -9.01 4.81 -8.79
C ALA A 23 -7.60 4.29 -8.56
N ALA A 24 -7.23 4.04 -7.30
CA ALA A 24 -5.96 3.40 -6.97
C ALA A 24 -5.85 2.06 -7.70
N GLU A 25 -4.67 1.76 -8.21
CA GLU A 25 -4.39 0.45 -8.78
C GLU A 25 -4.60 -0.64 -7.73
N LYS A 26 -5.14 -1.79 -8.16
CA LYS A 26 -5.32 -2.93 -7.28
C LYS A 26 -3.93 -3.43 -6.87
N PRO A 27 -3.61 -3.52 -5.56
CA PRO A 27 -2.32 -4.01 -5.13
C PRO A 27 -2.19 -5.50 -5.42
N ASN A 28 -0.97 -5.95 -5.65
CA ASN A 28 -0.64 -7.37 -5.64
C ASN A 28 -0.56 -7.85 -4.19
N ILE A 29 -1.15 -9.01 -3.89
CA ILE A 29 -1.13 -9.61 -2.55
C ILE A 29 -0.27 -10.87 -2.60
N VAL A 30 0.77 -10.91 -1.77
CA VAL A 30 1.65 -12.08 -1.61
C VAL A 30 1.56 -12.54 -0.16
N ILE A 31 1.19 -13.81 0.04
CA ILE A 31 1.14 -14.44 1.37
C ILE A 31 2.37 -15.34 1.48
N ILE A 32 3.22 -15.04 2.45
CA ILE A 32 4.36 -15.90 2.82
C ILE A 32 3.95 -16.63 4.09
N PHE A 33 3.83 -17.96 3.99
CA PHE A 33 3.48 -18.82 5.09
C PHE A 33 4.63 -19.78 5.37
N THR A 34 5.00 -19.91 6.65
CA THR A 34 6.11 -20.75 7.11
C THR A 34 5.57 -21.82 8.04
N ASP A 35 6.04 -23.04 7.87
CA ASP A 35 5.71 -24.16 8.75
C ASP A 35 6.55 -24.11 10.04
N ASP A 36 5.92 -24.36 11.18
CA ASP A 36 6.54 -24.45 12.53
C ASP A 36 7.49 -23.31 12.95
N GLN A 37 7.45 -22.15 12.30
CA GLN A 37 8.27 -20.99 12.69
C GLN A 37 7.70 -20.33 13.95
N GLY A 38 8.46 -20.39 15.04
CA GLY A 38 8.12 -19.77 16.31
C GLY A 38 8.43 -18.26 16.33
N TYR A 39 7.78 -17.54 17.25
CA TYR A 39 8.00 -16.10 17.44
C TYR A 39 9.48 -15.77 17.73
N GLY A 40 10.15 -16.62 18.51
CA GLY A 40 11.56 -16.44 18.88
C GLY A 40 12.57 -16.79 17.78
N ASP A 41 12.14 -17.24 16.59
CA ASP A 41 13.06 -17.66 15.54
C ASP A 41 13.57 -16.51 14.70
N LEU A 42 12.82 -15.42 14.61
CA LEU A 42 13.17 -14.26 13.79
C LEU A 42 14.04 -13.26 14.57
N ALA A 43 15.04 -12.69 13.89
CA ALA A 43 15.90 -11.68 14.49
C ALA A 43 15.12 -10.41 14.85
N CYS A 44 14.12 -10.03 14.04
CA CYS A 44 13.21 -8.94 14.35
C CYS A 44 12.36 -9.14 15.61
N TYR A 45 12.32 -10.35 16.19
CA TYR A 45 11.70 -10.62 17.50
C TYR A 45 12.72 -10.87 18.63
N GLY A 46 14.00 -10.56 18.38
CA GLY A 46 15.06 -10.58 19.40
C GLY A 46 15.98 -11.79 19.35
N ASN A 47 15.84 -12.67 18.35
CA ASN A 47 16.80 -13.76 18.14
C ASN A 47 18.18 -13.20 17.73
N LYS A 48 19.22 -13.50 18.51
CA LYS A 48 20.59 -13.01 18.27
C LYS A 48 21.44 -13.94 17.38
N LYS A 49 20.95 -15.16 17.10
CA LYS A 49 21.70 -16.21 16.39
C LYS A 49 21.20 -16.37 14.96
N THR A 50 19.89 -16.42 14.76
CA THR A 50 19.27 -16.55 13.44
C THR A 50 19.41 -15.25 12.66
N LYS A 51 19.75 -15.32 11.37
CA LYS A 51 19.84 -14.15 10.48
C LYS A 51 18.68 -14.17 9.51
N THR A 52 17.76 -13.20 9.61
CA THR A 52 16.55 -13.10 8.78
C THR A 52 16.45 -11.76 8.05
N PRO A 53 17.51 -11.30 7.35
CA PRO A 53 17.64 -9.90 6.92
C PRO A 53 16.48 -9.38 6.06
N ARG A 54 15.85 -10.25 5.25
CA ARG A 54 14.68 -9.89 4.41
C ARG A 54 13.40 -9.73 5.23
N LEU A 55 13.18 -10.61 6.22
CA LEU A 55 12.04 -10.50 7.13
C LEU A 55 12.24 -9.35 8.12
N ASP A 56 13.49 -9.08 8.52
CA ASP A 56 13.85 -7.94 9.35
C ASP A 56 13.63 -6.62 8.61
N GLN A 57 13.93 -6.58 7.31
CA GLN A 57 13.60 -5.45 6.44
C GLN A 57 12.08 -5.25 6.31
N LEU A 58 11.35 -6.33 6.03
CA LEU A 58 9.89 -6.30 5.93
C LEU A 58 9.23 -5.77 7.22
N ALA A 59 9.73 -6.20 8.38
CA ALA A 59 9.25 -5.73 9.68
C ALA A 59 9.57 -4.25 9.96
N ARG A 60 10.66 -3.71 9.39
CA ARG A 60 11.07 -2.31 9.54
C ARG A 60 10.35 -1.37 8.58
N GLU A 61 10.07 -1.84 7.37
CA GLU A 61 9.39 -1.06 6.32
C GLU A 61 7.86 -1.17 6.37
N GLY A 62 7.36 -2.18 7.08
CA GLY A 62 5.93 -2.41 7.27
C GLY A 62 5.51 -2.41 8.74
N THR A 63 4.44 -3.14 9.01
CA THR A 63 3.90 -3.32 10.36
C THR A 63 4.34 -4.66 10.92
N ARG A 64 4.99 -4.64 12.09
CA ARG A 64 5.30 -5.84 12.87
C ARG A 64 4.25 -6.04 13.95
N PHE A 65 3.61 -7.20 13.97
CA PHE A 65 2.64 -7.56 14.99
C PHE A 65 3.34 -8.18 16.21
N THR A 66 2.96 -7.74 17.40
CA THR A 66 3.49 -8.25 18.67
C THR A 66 2.31 -8.64 19.56
N SER A 67 2.49 -9.65 20.42
CA SER A 67 1.52 -10.02 21.45
C SER A 67 1.63 -9.12 22.69
#